data_AF-A0AAV2RM31-F1
#
_entry.id   AF-A0AAV2RM31-F1
#
_cell.length_a   1.000
_cell.length_b   1.000
_cell.length_c   1.000
_cell.angle_alpha   90.00
_cell.angle_beta   90.00
_cell.angle_gamma   90.00
#
_symmetry.space_group_name_H-M   'P 1'
#
loop_
_entity.id
_entity.type
_entity.pdbx_description
1 polymer ?
#
loop_
_entity_poly.entity_id
_entity_poly.type
_entity_poly.pdbx_seq_one_letter_code
_entity_poly.pdbx_strand_id
1 'polypeptide(L)'
;MALSSCQNKRRMTSLNCNICEALVDDEDHRLRRLWCGHSACSTCIRALIYQGTIECFFCHKIFKVTKPEDVPLNMENMKSFKAYKNNDIFEEDDCTDDDIAKHKEDEFPKDDSKSNHDLQDNLSETKSPPPESNSDDPQPTVEMAKDYHPTSDSQSPEYLKIEMEAAEQHISNTSLAIQQTEESSFEEEIKDDTIDGLDYGPIPPRITCFIHNCPIEHRCLSCKVWTCRTCLDFHKEQKSCRVVGSRDAGIIIIPLKNT
;
A
#
# COMPACT_ATOMS: atom_id res chain seq x y z
N MET A 1 35.10 16.35 -19.87
CA MET A 1 34.43 15.03 -19.81
C MET A 1 33.59 14.95 -18.53
N ALA A 2 32.43 15.61 -18.46
CA ALA A 2 31.64 15.78 -17.22
C ALA A 2 30.14 15.43 -17.39
N LEU A 3 29.83 14.37 -18.17
CA LEU A 3 28.45 13.87 -18.35
C LEU A 3 28.14 12.60 -17.53
N SER A 4 29.06 12.17 -16.67
CA SER A 4 29.00 10.88 -15.95
C SER A 4 27.97 10.85 -14.80
N SER A 5 27.85 11.94 -14.03
CA SER A 5 27.12 11.90 -12.74
C SER A 5 25.59 11.86 -12.89
N CYS A 6 25.01 12.51 -13.91
CA CYS A 6 23.54 12.50 -14.11
C CYS A 6 22.99 11.21 -14.71
N GLN A 7 23.81 10.40 -15.41
CA GLN A 7 23.35 9.13 -16.00
C GLN A 7 23.23 8.02 -14.94
N ASN A 8 24.02 8.06 -13.87
CA ASN A 8 23.92 7.11 -12.76
C ASN A 8 22.62 7.26 -11.97
N LYS A 9 22.10 8.49 -11.82
CA LYS A 9 20.85 8.75 -11.08
C LYS A 9 19.61 8.12 -11.75
N ARG A 10 19.62 7.94 -13.08
CA ARG A 10 18.54 7.23 -13.82
C ARG A 10 18.70 5.70 -13.83
N ARG A 11 19.87 5.15 -13.49
CA ARG A 11 20.08 3.71 -13.41
C ARG A 11 19.67 3.13 -12.05
N MET A 12 19.74 3.94 -10.98
CA MET A 12 19.35 3.52 -9.63
C MET A 12 17.84 3.26 -9.45
N THR A 13 16.95 3.88 -10.25
CA THR A 13 15.50 3.66 -10.11
C THR A 13 15.06 2.23 -10.47
N SER A 14 15.93 1.44 -11.08
CA SER A 14 15.64 0.04 -11.45
C SER A 14 15.77 -0.95 -10.28
N LEU A 15 16.31 -0.52 -9.13
CA LEU A 15 16.57 -1.36 -7.97
C LEU A 15 15.60 -1.15 -6.81
N ASN A 16 14.51 -0.40 -7.02
CA ASN A 16 13.48 -0.19 -6.01
C ASN A 16 12.21 -0.95 -6.40
N CYS A 17 11.48 -1.42 -5.39
CA CYS A 17 10.13 -1.94 -5.61
C CYS A 17 9.19 -0.80 -6.04
N ASN A 18 8.47 -0.96 -7.15
CA ASN A 18 7.52 0.06 -7.62
C ASN A 18 6.25 0.19 -6.75
N ILE A 19 6.13 -0.59 -5.67
CA ILE A 19 4.97 -0.56 -4.75
C ILE A 19 5.36 0.07 -3.40
N CYS A 20 6.39 -0.46 -2.73
CA CYS A 20 6.84 0.05 -1.43
C CYS A 20 8.05 0.98 -1.51
N GLU A 21 8.61 1.20 -2.70
CA GLU A 21 9.82 2.00 -2.96
C GLU A 21 11.09 1.53 -2.22
N ALA A 22 11.00 0.42 -1.46
CA ALA A 22 12.14 -0.17 -0.77
C ALA A 22 13.20 -0.62 -1.78
N LEU A 23 14.47 -0.41 -1.42
CA LEU A 23 15.62 -0.93 -2.13
C LEU A 23 15.57 -2.46 -2.12
N VAL A 24 15.89 -3.06 -3.26
CA VAL A 24 16.06 -4.51 -3.35
C VAL A 24 17.21 -4.92 -2.47
N ASP A 25 16.92 -5.76 -1.49
CA ASP A 25 17.90 -6.42 -0.64
C ASP A 25 17.90 -7.94 -0.88
N ASP A 26 18.83 -8.61 -0.20
CA ASP A 26 19.16 -9.99 -0.48
C ASP A 26 18.16 -11.02 0.07
N GLU A 27 17.17 -10.68 0.91
CA GLU A 27 16.26 -11.69 1.48
C GLU A 27 14.77 -11.34 1.33
N ASP A 28 14.30 -10.23 1.88
CA ASP A 28 12.88 -9.92 1.95
C ASP A 28 12.36 -9.07 0.78
N HIS A 29 13.22 -8.22 0.22
CA HIS A 29 12.86 -7.30 -0.85
C HIS A 29 13.27 -7.77 -2.25
N ARG A 30 13.55 -9.07 -2.42
CA ARG A 30 13.85 -9.65 -3.74
C ARG A 30 12.72 -9.37 -4.74
N LEU A 31 13.03 -8.68 -5.84
CA LEU A 31 12.09 -8.44 -6.94
C LEU A 31 11.73 -9.74 -7.65
N ARG A 32 10.43 -9.92 -7.85
CA ARG A 32 9.83 -11.03 -8.58
C ARG A 32 9.01 -10.48 -9.73
N ARG A 33 9.01 -11.19 -10.86
CA ARG A 33 8.31 -10.80 -12.10
C ARG A 33 7.03 -11.61 -12.22
N LEU A 34 5.88 -10.93 -12.19
CA LEU A 34 4.58 -11.54 -12.48
C LEU A 34 4.52 -11.96 -13.96
N TRP A 35 3.64 -12.90 -14.31
CA TRP A 35 3.47 -13.35 -15.71
C TRP A 35 2.99 -12.25 -16.67
N CYS A 36 2.52 -11.11 -16.16
CA CYS A 36 2.24 -9.92 -16.97
C CYS A 36 3.48 -9.09 -17.34
N GLY A 37 4.67 -9.40 -16.80
CA GLY A 37 5.91 -8.66 -17.01
C GLY A 37 6.23 -7.62 -15.93
N HIS A 38 5.23 -7.17 -15.15
CA HIS A 38 5.46 -6.26 -14.03
C HIS A 38 6.21 -6.93 -12.87
N SER A 39 6.94 -6.14 -12.11
CA SER A 39 7.73 -6.62 -10.97
C SER A 39 7.31 -5.99 -9.65
N ALA A 40 7.38 -6.77 -8.58
CA ALA A 40 7.16 -6.34 -7.20
C ALA A 40 8.07 -7.14 -6.26
N CYS A 41 8.42 -6.60 -5.09
CA CYS A 41 9.24 -7.31 -4.13
C CYS A 41 8.46 -8.44 -3.44
N SER A 42 9.17 -9.41 -2.85
CA SER A 42 8.57 -10.58 -2.20
C SER A 42 7.63 -10.18 -1.06
N THR A 43 7.97 -9.17 -0.26
CA THR A 43 7.09 -8.60 0.77
C THR A 43 5.79 -8.05 0.21
N CYS A 44 5.83 -7.26 -0.87
CA CYS A 44 4.62 -6.73 -1.50
C CYS A 44 3.78 -7.84 -2.14
N ILE A 45 4.40 -8.82 -2.80
CA ILE A 45 3.67 -9.97 -3.35
C ILE A 45 2.95 -10.74 -2.24
N ARG A 46 3.60 -10.95 -1.09
CA ARG A 46 2.97 -11.61 0.08
C ARG A 46 1.71 -10.89 0.53
N ALA A 47 1.74 -9.55 0.57
CA ALA A 47 0.59 -8.73 0.95
C ALA A 47 -0.53 -8.72 -0.12
N LEU A 48 -0.18 -8.88 -1.40
CA LEU A 48 -1.13 -8.90 -2.52
C LEU A 48 -1.77 -10.27 -2.77
N ILE A 49 -1.20 -11.35 -2.22
CA ILE A 49 -1.80 -12.69 -2.31
C ILE A 49 -3.04 -12.72 -1.42
N TYR A 50 -4.21 -12.91 -2.04
CA TYR A 50 -5.48 -13.06 -1.37
C TYR A 50 -6.18 -14.33 -1.89
N GLN A 51 -6.54 -15.22 -0.96
CA GLN A 51 -7.23 -16.48 -1.26
C GLN A 51 -6.56 -17.34 -2.36
N GLY A 52 -5.23 -17.41 -2.36
CA GLY A 52 -4.47 -18.20 -3.34
C GLY A 52 -4.41 -17.59 -4.74
N THR A 53 -4.73 -16.30 -4.87
CA THR A 53 -4.59 -15.53 -6.11
C THR A 53 -3.87 -14.21 -5.85
N ILE A 54 -3.27 -13.65 -6.88
CA ILE A 54 -2.68 -12.31 -6.85
C ILE A 54 -3.19 -11.50 -8.05
N GLU A 55 -3.65 -10.28 -7.79
CA GLU A 55 -3.98 -9.29 -8.83
C GLU A 55 -2.78 -8.35 -9.03
N CYS A 56 -2.32 -8.20 -10.26
CA CYS A 56 -1.22 -7.27 -10.55
C CYS A 56 -1.66 -5.82 -10.30
N PHE A 57 -0.94 -5.11 -9.44
CA PHE A 57 -1.24 -3.70 -9.10
C PHE A 57 -1.26 -2.74 -10.31
N PHE A 58 -0.51 -3.04 -11.37
CA PHE A 58 -0.37 -2.14 -12.53
C PHE A 58 -1.37 -2.43 -13.64
N CYS A 59 -1.67 -3.70 -13.91
CA CYS A 59 -2.48 -4.11 -15.06
C CYS A 59 -3.71 -4.96 -14.71
N HIS A 60 -3.95 -5.20 -13.42
CA HIS A 60 -5.10 -5.92 -12.89
C HIS A 60 -5.30 -7.36 -13.40
N LYS A 61 -4.29 -7.96 -14.04
CA LYS A 61 -4.30 -9.38 -14.40
C LYS A 61 -4.18 -10.24 -13.14
N ILE A 62 -5.03 -11.25 -13.02
CA ILE A 62 -5.11 -12.16 -11.88
C ILE A 62 -4.34 -13.46 -12.20
N PHE A 63 -3.54 -13.92 -11.25
CA PHE A 63 -2.76 -15.15 -11.34
C PHE A 63 -3.02 -16.03 -10.13
N LYS A 64 -2.99 -17.36 -10.31
CA LYS A 64 -3.06 -18.32 -9.20
C LYS A 64 -1.68 -18.44 -8.57
N VAL A 65 -1.56 -18.00 -7.31
CA VAL A 65 -0.31 -17.93 -6.56
C VAL A 65 -0.65 -18.14 -5.10
N THR A 66 -0.04 -19.14 -4.46
CA THR A 66 -0.30 -19.43 -3.04
C THR A 66 0.74 -18.81 -2.13
N LYS A 67 1.97 -18.66 -2.63
CA LYS A 67 3.11 -18.13 -1.89
C LYS A 67 3.94 -17.23 -2.81
N PRO A 68 4.65 -16.21 -2.27
CA PRO A 68 5.54 -15.37 -3.07
C PRO A 68 6.59 -16.17 -3.85
N GLU A 69 7.02 -17.29 -3.29
CA GLU A 69 8.01 -18.19 -3.88
C GLU A 69 7.56 -18.80 -5.21
N ASP A 70 6.24 -18.91 -5.43
CA ASP A 70 5.65 -19.42 -6.67
C ASP A 70 5.82 -18.42 -7.84
N VAL A 71 6.15 -17.15 -7.55
CA VAL A 71 6.39 -16.11 -8.56
C VAL A 71 7.90 -16.06 -8.87
N PRO A 72 8.33 -16.17 -10.14
CA PRO A 72 9.75 -16.22 -10.49
C PRO A 72 10.49 -14.92 -10.12
N LEU A 73 11.73 -15.07 -9.66
CA LEU A 73 12.63 -13.94 -9.41
C LEU A 73 12.91 -13.16 -10.69
N ASN A 74 12.97 -11.83 -10.60
CA ASN A 74 13.39 -10.99 -11.71
C ASN A 74 14.92 -10.98 -11.80
N MET A 75 15.46 -11.93 -12.57
CA MET A 75 16.90 -12.13 -12.73
C MET A 75 17.63 -10.96 -13.41
N GLU A 76 16.94 -10.16 -14.22
CA GLU A 76 17.53 -8.97 -14.86
C GLU A 76 17.92 -7.94 -13.80
N ASN A 77 17.01 -7.65 -12.85
CA ASN A 77 17.27 -6.72 -11.75
C ASN A 77 18.31 -7.29 -10.77
N MET A 78 18.31 -8.60 -10.52
CA MET A 78 19.32 -9.22 -9.64
C MET A 78 20.74 -9.15 -10.21
N LYS A 79 20.92 -9.21 -11.54
CA LYS A 79 22.23 -9.02 -12.17
C LYS A 79 22.73 -7.59 -11.96
N SER A 80 21.86 -6.60 -12.15
CA SER A 80 22.16 -5.20 -11.87
C SER A 80 22.50 -4.95 -10.41
N PHE A 81 21.78 -5.61 -9.48
CA PHE A 81 22.05 -5.51 -8.06
C PHE A 81 23.41 -6.09 -7.67
N LYS A 82 23.78 -7.27 -8.19
CA LYS A 82 25.12 -7.84 -7.96
C LYS A 82 26.23 -6.97 -8.53
N ALA A 83 26.03 -6.41 -9.72
CA ALA A 83 26.99 -5.48 -10.31
C ALA A 83 27.12 -4.21 -9.46
N TYR A 84 26.00 -3.68 -8.96
CA TYR A 84 26.00 -2.55 -8.04
C TYR A 84 26.76 -2.86 -6.74
N LYS A 85 26.43 -3.95 -6.06
CA LYS A 85 27.07 -4.39 -4.80
C LYS A 85 28.56 -4.67 -4.97
N ASN A 86 28.97 -5.17 -6.15
CA ASN A 86 30.38 -5.40 -6.45
C ASN A 86 31.14 -4.13 -6.85
N ASN A 87 30.43 -3.11 -7.33
CA ASN A 87 31.00 -1.81 -7.69
C ASN A 87 30.99 -0.81 -6.53
N ASP A 88 30.37 -1.16 -5.38
CA ASP A 88 30.53 -0.47 -4.09
C ASP A 88 31.95 -0.70 -3.50
N ILE A 89 32.99 -0.57 -4.34
CA ILE A 89 34.19 0.16 -3.92
C ILE A 89 33.72 1.61 -3.88
N PHE A 90 33.10 1.98 -2.76
CA PHE A 90 33.04 3.37 -2.33
C PHE A 90 34.51 3.80 -2.18
N GLU A 91 35.12 4.28 -3.27
CA GLU A 91 36.00 5.42 -3.13
C GLU A 91 35.07 6.49 -2.58
N GLU A 92 35.09 6.67 -1.26
CA GLU A 92 34.64 7.89 -0.62
C GLU A 92 35.46 9.00 -1.28
N ASP A 93 34.99 9.48 -2.44
CA ASP A 93 35.45 10.72 -3.05
C ASP A 93 34.99 11.79 -2.07
N ASP A 94 35.84 11.99 -1.07
CA ASP A 94 35.85 13.06 -0.10
C ASP A 94 35.97 14.35 -0.94
N CYS A 95 34.83 14.78 -1.48
CA CYS A 95 34.69 16.01 -2.21
C CYS A 95 34.87 17.12 -1.18
N THR A 96 36.13 17.40 -0.83
CA THR A 96 36.47 18.53 0.03
C THR A 96 35.95 19.79 -0.65
N ASP A 97 35.29 20.65 0.12
CA ASP A 97 34.59 21.86 -0.38
C ASP A 97 35.52 22.86 -1.11
N ASP A 98 36.83 22.62 -1.12
CA ASP A 98 37.85 23.49 -1.73
C ASP A 98 37.86 23.47 -3.28
N ASP A 99 37.31 22.43 -3.92
CA ASP A 99 37.29 22.33 -5.39
C ASP A 99 36.07 23.01 -6.04
N ILE A 100 35.08 23.46 -5.25
CA ILE A 100 33.88 24.15 -5.76
C ILE A 100 34.19 25.63 -6.14
N ALA A 101 35.29 26.20 -5.64
CA ALA A 101 35.58 27.62 -5.82
C ALA A 101 36.32 28.02 -7.12
N LYS A 102 36.80 27.06 -7.93
CA LYS A 102 37.69 27.36 -9.09
C LYS A 102 37.08 27.29 -10.49
N HIS A 103 35.78 27.03 -10.63
CA HIS A 103 35.13 26.88 -11.95
C HIS A 103 34.01 27.88 -12.24
N LYS A 104 34.13 29.12 -11.73
CA LYS A 104 33.44 30.27 -12.34
C LYS A 104 34.42 30.94 -13.29
N GLU A 105 33.93 31.29 -14.48
CA GLU A 105 34.66 31.93 -15.58
C GLU A 105 35.29 30.93 -16.57
N ASP A 106 34.45 30.19 -17.30
CA ASP A 106 34.78 29.88 -18.69
C ASP A 106 33.50 29.79 -19.54
N GLU A 107 33.60 30.40 -20.70
CA GLU A 107 32.54 30.84 -21.60
C GLU A 107 31.69 29.70 -22.17
N PHE A 108 30.38 29.94 -22.26
CA PHE A 108 29.43 29.10 -23.00
C PHE A 108 29.77 29.05 -24.50
N PRO A 109 30.07 27.88 -25.08
CA PRO A 109 30.02 27.71 -26.53
C PRO A 109 28.57 27.54 -26.96
N LYS A 110 28.19 28.31 -27.99
CA LYS A 110 26.87 28.27 -28.62
C LYS A 110 26.62 26.95 -29.37
N ASP A 111 25.34 26.63 -29.42
CA ASP A 111 24.63 25.58 -30.16
C ASP A 111 25.29 25.04 -31.43
N ASP A 112 25.13 23.73 -31.63
CA ASP A 112 24.76 23.22 -32.95
C ASP A 112 23.84 22.00 -32.81
N SER A 113 22.58 22.22 -33.19
CA SER A 113 21.53 21.22 -33.32
C SER A 113 21.88 20.20 -34.42
N LYS A 114 21.96 18.91 -34.07
CA LYS A 114 21.89 17.82 -35.05
C LYS A 114 20.93 16.73 -34.58
N SER A 115 19.85 16.61 -35.35
CA SER A 115 18.86 15.53 -35.36
C SER A 115 19.46 14.21 -35.86
N ASN A 116 19.20 13.11 -35.16
CA ASN A 116 19.28 11.73 -35.68
C ASN A 116 18.03 11.03 -35.10
N HIS A 117 16.99 10.70 -35.87
CA HIS A 117 16.82 9.66 -36.91
C HIS A 117 16.91 8.22 -36.36
N ASP A 118 15.77 7.54 -36.46
CA ASP A 118 15.47 6.11 -36.50
C ASP A 118 16.23 5.09 -35.63
N LEU A 119 15.48 4.47 -34.72
CA LEU A 119 15.61 3.03 -34.47
C LEU A 119 14.21 2.39 -34.40
N GLN A 120 13.85 1.76 -35.52
CA GLN A 120 12.72 0.85 -35.69
C GLN A 120 12.99 -0.52 -35.06
N ASP A 121 11.89 -1.14 -34.64
CA ASP A 121 11.54 -2.56 -34.75
C ASP A 121 12.58 -3.64 -34.38
N ASN A 122 12.28 -4.38 -33.32
CA ASN A 122 12.41 -5.84 -33.30
C ASN A 122 11.57 -6.45 -32.16
N LEU A 123 10.29 -6.71 -32.47
CA LEU A 123 9.44 -7.67 -31.77
C LEU A 123 9.77 -9.07 -32.31
N SER A 124 10.32 -9.93 -31.47
CA SER A 124 10.42 -11.37 -31.77
C SER A 124 9.63 -12.16 -30.73
N GLU A 125 8.59 -12.81 -31.26
CA GLU A 125 7.67 -13.72 -30.61
C GLU A 125 8.41 -14.89 -29.94
N THR A 126 8.11 -15.16 -28.67
CA THR A 126 8.42 -16.45 -28.04
C THR A 126 7.12 -17.13 -27.61
N LYS A 127 6.86 -18.26 -28.28
CA LYS A 127 5.75 -19.19 -28.03
C LYS A 127 5.89 -19.83 -26.63
N SER A 128 4.84 -19.71 -25.82
CA SER A 128 4.66 -20.48 -24.60
C SER A 128 4.19 -21.92 -24.91
N PRO A 129 4.73 -22.95 -24.24
CA PRO A 129 4.11 -24.27 -24.19
C PRO A 129 2.97 -24.36 -23.13
N PRO A 130 2.04 -25.33 -23.28
CA PRO A 130 0.88 -25.53 -22.39
C PRO A 130 1.25 -26.24 -21.07
N PRO A 131 0.35 -26.28 -20.07
CA PRO A 131 0.65 -26.69 -18.70
C PRO A 131 0.53 -28.21 -18.51
N GLU A 132 1.45 -28.78 -17.74
CA GLU A 132 1.30 -30.14 -17.19
C GLU A 132 0.72 -30.08 -15.78
N SER A 133 -0.46 -30.65 -15.63
CA SER A 133 -1.17 -30.87 -14.37
C SER A 133 -0.76 -32.21 -13.77
N ASN A 134 -0.15 -32.22 -12.60
CA ASN A 134 -0.08 -33.40 -11.74
C ASN A 134 -0.64 -33.02 -10.36
N SER A 135 -1.82 -33.57 -10.10
CA SER A 135 -2.50 -33.64 -8.82
C SER A 135 -1.97 -34.83 -8.04
N ASP A 136 -1.49 -34.63 -6.82
CA ASP A 136 -1.47 -35.68 -5.79
C ASP A 136 -1.52 -35.05 -4.38
N ASP A 137 -2.51 -35.55 -3.63
CA ASP A 137 -2.90 -35.36 -2.23
C ASP A 137 -1.73 -35.50 -1.21
N PRO A 138 -1.82 -35.01 0.06
CA PRO A 138 -2.75 -35.60 1.03
C PRO A 138 -3.40 -34.66 2.06
N GLN A 139 -4.57 -35.12 2.52
CA GLN A 139 -5.35 -34.60 3.64
C GLN A 139 -4.58 -34.61 4.99
N PRO A 140 -4.71 -33.56 5.82
CA PRO A 140 -4.32 -33.63 7.22
C PRO A 140 -5.44 -34.25 8.08
N THR A 141 -5.05 -35.25 8.85
CA THR A 141 -5.85 -35.95 9.86
C THR A 141 -6.26 -35.03 11.01
N VAL A 142 -7.54 -35.13 11.39
CA VAL A 142 -8.18 -34.42 12.49
C VAL A 142 -7.69 -34.99 13.83
N GLU A 143 -6.97 -34.20 14.64
CA GLU A 143 -6.73 -34.52 16.05
C GLU A 143 -7.90 -34.05 16.92
N MET A 144 -8.41 -34.99 17.71
CA MET A 144 -9.55 -34.83 18.62
C MET A 144 -9.14 -33.97 19.82
N ALA A 145 -9.73 -32.77 19.92
CA ALA A 145 -9.63 -31.93 21.12
C ALA A 145 -10.50 -32.54 22.24
N LYS A 146 -9.86 -32.72 23.39
CA LYS A 146 -10.40 -33.34 24.61
C LYS A 146 -11.55 -32.55 25.20
N ASP A 147 -12.57 -33.28 25.62
CA ASP A 147 -13.70 -32.81 26.42
C ASP A 147 -13.23 -32.12 27.70
N TYR A 148 -13.49 -30.81 27.79
CA TYR A 148 -13.35 -30.04 29.02
C TYR A 148 -14.74 -29.93 29.64
N HIS A 149 -15.01 -30.72 30.68
CA HIS A 149 -16.19 -30.56 31.52
C HIS A 149 -15.92 -29.44 32.54
N PRO A 150 -16.60 -28.29 32.49
CA PRO A 150 -16.58 -27.34 33.59
C PRO A 150 -17.36 -27.96 34.75
N THR A 151 -16.70 -28.18 35.88
CA THR A 151 -17.38 -28.45 37.15
C THR A 151 -18.16 -27.20 37.52
N SER A 152 -19.48 -27.27 37.35
CA SER A 152 -20.43 -26.24 37.78
C SER A 152 -20.49 -26.25 39.30
N ASP A 153 -19.62 -25.45 39.92
CA ASP A 153 -19.75 -25.13 41.33
C ASP A 153 -21.05 -24.35 41.54
N SER A 154 -21.91 -24.94 42.36
CA SER A 154 -23.20 -24.46 42.81
C SER A 154 -23.10 -23.04 43.39
N GLN A 155 -23.30 -22.02 42.57
CA GLN A 155 -23.52 -20.67 43.06
C GLN A 155 -24.88 -20.60 43.75
N SER A 156 -24.85 -20.20 45.03
CA SER A 156 -26.04 -20.01 45.85
C SER A 156 -27.00 -19.02 45.17
N PRO A 157 -28.32 -19.31 45.11
CA PRO A 157 -29.32 -18.45 44.46
C PRO A 157 -29.45 -17.05 45.06
N GLU A 158 -28.82 -16.77 46.21
CA GLU A 158 -28.71 -15.40 46.73
C GLU A 158 -27.70 -14.54 45.95
N TYR A 159 -26.63 -15.11 45.41
CA TYR A 159 -25.60 -14.33 44.72
C TYR A 159 -26.10 -13.77 43.38
N LEU A 160 -26.90 -14.56 42.66
CA LEU A 160 -27.56 -14.16 41.41
C LEU A 160 -28.53 -12.99 41.59
N LYS A 161 -29.17 -12.84 42.76
CA LYS A 161 -30.05 -11.68 43.02
C LYS A 161 -29.25 -10.39 43.18
N ILE A 162 -28.10 -10.45 43.85
CA ILE A 162 -27.25 -9.28 44.07
C ILE A 162 -26.65 -8.80 42.75
N GLU A 163 -26.23 -9.72 41.87
CA GLU A 163 -25.70 -9.34 40.54
C GLU A 163 -26.77 -8.72 39.63
N MET A 164 -28.02 -9.22 39.67
CA MET A 164 -29.12 -8.65 38.90
C MET A 164 -29.48 -7.23 39.37
N GLU A 165 -29.58 -7.00 40.68
CA GLU A 165 -29.89 -5.67 41.23
C GLU A 165 -28.78 -4.65 40.90
N ALA A 166 -27.51 -5.07 40.93
CA ALA A 166 -26.39 -4.22 40.53
C ALA A 166 -26.41 -3.84 39.04
N ALA A 167 -26.82 -4.77 38.16
CA ALA A 167 -26.93 -4.53 36.73
C ALA A 167 -28.05 -3.54 36.40
N GLU A 168 -29.21 -3.66 37.04
CA GLU A 168 -30.35 -2.74 36.85
C GLU A 168 -30.00 -1.31 37.28
N GLN A 169 -29.27 -1.17 38.39
CA GLN A 169 -28.84 0.14 38.89
C GLN A 169 -27.82 0.81 37.94
N HIS A 170 -26.94 0.02 37.32
CA HIS A 170 -26.00 0.53 36.32
C HIS A 170 -26.72 1.01 35.05
N ILE A 171 -27.72 0.27 34.56
CA ILE A 171 -28.51 0.67 33.38
C ILE A 171 -29.25 1.99 33.65
N SER A 172 -29.87 2.13 34.82
CA SER A 172 -30.57 3.36 35.22
C SER A 172 -29.64 4.58 35.26
N ASN A 173 -28.44 4.42 35.82
CA ASN A 173 -27.46 5.52 35.91
C ASN A 173 -26.91 5.92 34.53
N THR A 174 -26.72 4.95 33.63
CA THR A 174 -26.22 5.20 32.28
C THR A 174 -27.25 5.96 31.44
N SER A 175 -28.54 5.62 31.58
CA SER A 175 -29.61 6.30 30.86
C SER A 175 -29.77 7.77 31.26
N LEU A 176 -29.52 8.11 32.53
CA LEU A 176 -29.59 9.50 33.02
C LEU A 176 -28.44 10.35 32.48
N ALA A 177 -27.23 9.76 32.34
CA ALA A 177 -26.06 10.45 31.82
C ALA A 177 -26.21 10.81 30.32
N ILE A 178 -26.85 9.94 29.53
CA ILE A 178 -27.09 10.19 28.10
C ILE A 178 -28.07 11.36 27.90
N GLN A 179 -29.15 11.43 28.68
CA GLN A 179 -30.12 12.54 28.59
C GLN A 179 -29.50 13.90 28.94
N GLN A 180 -28.56 13.94 29.89
CA GLN A 180 -27.87 15.18 30.26
C GLN A 180 -26.88 15.67 29.19
N THR A 181 -26.36 14.77 28.34
CA THR A 181 -25.45 15.17 27.26
C THR A 181 -26.16 15.73 26.02
N GLU A 182 -27.43 15.38 25.80
CA GLU A 182 -28.19 15.84 24.62
C GLU A 182 -28.73 17.28 24.77
N GLU A 183 -28.90 17.78 26.00
CA GLU A 183 -29.39 19.15 26.24
C GLU A 183 -28.27 20.21 26.23
N SER A 184 -27.00 19.81 26.11
CA SER A 184 -25.84 20.72 26.17
C SER A 184 -25.22 21.06 24.81
N SER A 185 -25.67 20.48 23.69
CA SER A 185 -25.10 20.76 22.37
C SER A 185 -25.77 21.96 21.68
N PHE A 186 -25.36 23.13 22.16
CA PHE A 186 -25.04 24.35 21.42
C PHE A 186 -25.38 24.40 19.91
N GLU A 187 -26.30 25.28 19.54
CA GLU A 187 -26.51 25.76 18.16
C GLU A 187 -25.31 26.64 17.74
N GLU A 188 -24.23 26.03 17.25
CA GLU A 188 -23.17 26.78 16.58
C GLU A 188 -23.52 26.90 15.09
N GLU A 189 -23.91 28.11 14.68
CA GLU A 189 -24.25 28.50 13.32
C GLU A 189 -23.04 28.29 12.39
N ILE A 190 -22.99 27.15 11.68
CA ILE A 190 -21.96 26.87 10.67
C ILE A 190 -22.24 27.74 9.45
N LYS A 191 -21.41 28.76 9.23
CA LYS A 191 -21.39 29.53 7.99
C LYS A 191 -20.82 28.65 6.89
N ASP A 192 -21.62 28.42 5.86
CA ASP A 192 -21.26 27.73 4.61
C ASP A 192 -20.21 28.54 3.84
N ASP A 193 -18.94 28.38 4.20
CA ASP A 193 -17.83 28.77 3.35
C ASP A 193 -17.74 27.75 2.21
N THR A 194 -18.30 28.14 1.06
CA THR A 194 -18.23 27.37 -0.19
C THR A 194 -16.76 27.32 -0.64
N ILE A 195 -16.06 26.21 -0.35
CA ILE A 195 -14.67 26.00 -0.75
C ILE A 195 -14.64 25.58 -2.22
N ASP A 196 -14.73 26.57 -3.12
CA ASP A 196 -14.53 26.36 -4.55
C ASP A 196 -13.04 26.12 -4.84
N GLY A 197 -12.70 24.97 -5.43
CA GLY A 197 -11.42 24.77 -6.12
C GLY A 197 -10.40 23.82 -5.50
N LEU A 198 -10.78 22.92 -4.59
CA LEU A 198 -9.87 21.85 -4.17
C LEU A 198 -9.80 20.75 -5.25
N ASP A 199 -8.61 20.58 -5.83
CA ASP A 199 -8.30 19.55 -6.82
C ASP A 199 -8.32 18.16 -6.18
N TYR A 200 -9.50 17.53 -6.16
CA TYR A 200 -9.69 16.15 -5.76
C TYR A 200 -9.21 15.24 -6.89
N GLY A 201 -7.89 15.06 -6.99
CA GLY A 201 -7.31 14.11 -7.94
C GLY A 201 -8.02 12.75 -7.90
N PRO A 202 -8.02 12.01 -9.03
CA PRO A 202 -8.88 10.84 -9.24
C PRO A 202 -8.70 9.79 -8.14
N ILE A 203 -9.82 9.22 -7.67
CA ILE A 203 -9.81 8.09 -6.75
C ILE A 203 -9.08 6.93 -7.46
N PRO A 204 -7.97 6.40 -6.90
CA PRO A 204 -7.30 5.28 -7.52
C PRO A 204 -8.24 4.06 -7.49
N PRO A 205 -8.40 3.32 -8.61
CA PRO A 205 -9.30 2.18 -8.64
C PRO A 205 -8.81 1.09 -7.66
N ARG A 206 -9.70 0.70 -6.73
CA ARG A 206 -9.55 -0.49 -5.86
C ARG A 206 -8.41 -0.46 -4.85
N ILE A 207 -8.16 0.66 -4.19
CA ILE A 207 -7.32 0.63 -2.98
C ILE A 207 -8.12 -0.02 -1.84
N THR A 208 -7.52 -1.00 -1.18
CA THR A 208 -7.95 -1.44 0.15
C THR A 208 -7.05 -0.79 1.20
N CYS A 209 -7.60 -0.53 2.37
CA CYS A 209 -6.81 -0.09 3.51
C CYS A 209 -5.77 -1.17 3.83
N PHE A 210 -4.50 -0.77 3.95
CA PHE A 210 -3.40 -1.69 4.22
C PHE A 210 -3.58 -2.49 5.53
N ILE A 211 -4.16 -1.87 6.57
CA ILE A 211 -4.31 -2.48 7.89
C ILE A 211 -5.47 -3.49 7.91
N HIS A 212 -6.59 -3.13 7.29
CA HIS A 212 -7.85 -3.88 7.43
C HIS A 212 -8.26 -4.65 6.17
N ASN A 213 -7.52 -4.48 5.07
CA ASN A 213 -7.82 -5.02 3.75
C ASN A 213 -9.28 -4.81 3.30
N CYS A 214 -9.88 -3.67 3.66
CA CYS A 214 -11.25 -3.30 3.30
C CYS A 214 -11.24 -2.04 2.43
N PRO A 215 -12.32 -1.76 1.66
CA PRO A 215 -12.36 -0.62 0.75
C PRO A 215 -12.04 0.71 1.46
N ILE A 216 -11.18 1.52 0.85
CA ILE A 216 -11.04 2.91 1.29
C ILE A 216 -12.27 3.71 0.82
N GLU A 217 -12.87 4.46 1.74
CA GLU A 217 -14.10 5.20 1.47
C GLU A 217 -13.96 6.68 1.84
N HIS A 218 -12.88 7.06 2.52
CA HIS A 218 -12.72 8.37 3.12
C HIS A 218 -11.34 8.95 2.80
N ARG A 219 -11.25 10.27 2.62
CA ARG A 219 -9.99 10.98 2.41
C ARG A 219 -9.78 12.01 3.51
N CYS A 220 -8.65 11.93 4.19
CA CYS A 220 -8.18 12.94 5.12
C CYS A 220 -7.69 14.17 4.33
N LEU A 221 -8.30 15.33 4.52
CA LEU A 221 -7.92 16.58 3.84
C LEU A 221 -6.59 17.11 4.36
N SER A 222 -6.34 16.97 5.65
CA SER A 222 -5.13 17.50 6.30
C SER A 222 -3.88 16.73 5.90
N CYS A 223 -3.98 15.39 5.93
CA CYS A 223 -2.88 14.48 5.67
C CYS A 223 -2.86 13.91 4.23
N LYS A 224 -3.91 14.17 3.45
CA LYS A 224 -4.12 13.68 2.06
C LYS A 224 -4.13 12.15 1.90
N VAL A 225 -4.22 11.40 3.00
CA VAL A 225 -4.27 9.93 3.02
C VAL A 225 -5.70 9.43 2.85
N TRP A 226 -5.87 8.34 2.11
CA TRP A 226 -7.14 7.61 2.02
C TRP A 226 -7.24 6.55 3.11
N THR A 227 -8.40 6.44 3.74
CA THR A 227 -8.64 5.57 4.88
C THR A 227 -9.94 4.78 4.74
N CYS A 228 -9.97 3.58 5.30
CA CYS A 228 -11.22 2.83 5.46
C CYS A 228 -12.01 3.33 6.67
N ARG A 229 -13.25 2.83 6.80
CA ARG A 229 -14.15 3.17 7.91
C ARG A 229 -13.58 2.84 9.29
N THR A 230 -12.83 1.75 9.43
CA THR A 230 -12.24 1.37 10.72
C THR A 230 -11.06 2.26 11.11
N CYS A 231 -10.21 2.63 10.14
CA CYS A 231 -9.11 3.58 10.37
C CYS A 231 -9.58 5.04 10.49
N LEU A 232 -10.84 5.34 10.13
CA LEU A 232 -11.42 6.67 10.24
C LEU A 232 -11.40 7.18 11.68
N ASP A 233 -11.74 6.33 12.66
CA ASP A 233 -11.84 6.74 14.05
C ASP A 233 -10.47 7.12 14.63
N PHE A 234 -9.41 6.42 14.21
CA PHE A 234 -8.03 6.81 14.53
C PHE A 234 -7.67 8.19 13.96
N HIS A 235 -8.12 8.51 12.74
CA HIS A 235 -7.91 9.83 12.16
C HIS A 235 -8.76 10.92 12.85
N LYS A 236 -9.93 10.60 13.40
CA LYS A 236 -10.75 11.57 14.14
C LYS A 236 -10.15 11.95 15.49
N GLU A 237 -9.42 11.05 16.15
CA GLU A 237 -8.72 11.35 17.40
C GLU A 237 -7.58 12.35 17.21
N GLN A 238 -7.02 12.43 16.00
CA GLN A 238 -6.04 13.45 15.63
C GLN A 238 -6.76 14.78 15.40
N LYS A 239 -6.66 15.70 16.37
CA LYS A 239 -7.33 17.03 16.38
C LYS A 239 -7.12 17.87 15.10
N SER A 240 -6.11 17.57 14.30
CA SER A 240 -5.79 18.29 13.07
C SER A 240 -6.39 17.68 11.80
N CYS A 241 -6.98 16.49 11.85
CA CYS A 241 -7.45 15.78 10.67
C CYS A 241 -8.93 16.04 10.39
N ARG A 242 -9.22 16.61 9.21
CA ARG A 242 -10.57 16.67 8.64
C ARG A 242 -10.72 15.55 7.62
N VAL A 243 -11.81 14.81 7.67
CA VAL A 243 -12.02 13.65 6.78
C VAL A 243 -13.34 13.83 6.01
N VAL A 244 -13.32 13.54 4.71
CA VAL A 244 -14.49 13.63 3.82
C VAL A 244 -14.79 12.25 3.25
N GLY A 245 -16.07 11.88 3.25
CA GLY A 245 -16.55 10.65 2.61
C GLY A 245 -16.50 10.76 1.08
N SER A 246 -16.14 9.65 0.42
CA SER A 246 -16.14 9.56 -1.06
C SER A 246 -17.51 9.83 -1.68
N ARG A 247 -18.60 9.57 -0.94
CA ARG A 247 -19.98 9.84 -1.38
C ARG A 247 -20.36 11.32 -1.30
N ASP A 248 -19.81 12.03 -0.31
CA ASP A 248 -20.13 13.45 -0.05
C ASP A 248 -19.25 14.38 -0.88
N ALA A 249 -18.16 13.88 -1.47
CA ALA A 249 -17.28 14.62 -2.37
C ALA A 249 -17.92 14.98 -3.74
N GLY A 250 -19.21 14.68 -3.97
CA GLY A 250 -19.93 15.11 -5.18
C GLY A 250 -19.36 14.55 -6.49
N ILE A 251 -18.63 13.44 -6.46
CA ILE A 251 -18.03 12.85 -7.66
C ILE A 251 -19.08 11.99 -8.35
N ILE A 252 -19.73 12.55 -9.36
CA ILE A 252 -20.51 11.79 -10.35
C ILE A 252 -19.52 10.87 -11.08
N ILE A 253 -19.48 9.60 -10.72
CA ILE A 253 -18.84 8.58 -11.54
C ILE A 253 -19.67 8.45 -12.80
N ILE A 254 -19.28 9.13 -13.88
CA ILE A 254 -19.86 8.91 -15.21
C ILE A 254 -19.35 7.54 -15.67
N PRO A 255 -20.22 6.51 -15.82
CA PRO A 255 -19.79 5.27 -16.43
C PRO A 255 -19.49 5.55 -17.90
N LEU A 256 -18.22 5.48 -18.29
CA LEU A 256 -17.85 5.41 -19.69
C LEU A 256 -18.41 4.10 -20.25
N LYS A 257 -19.54 4.20 -20.95
CA LYS A 257 -20.01 3.15 -21.85
C LYS A 257 -19.03 3.12 -23.02
N ASN A 258 -18.33 2.01 -23.19
CA ASN A 258 -17.56 1.75 -24.40
C ASN A 258 -18.49 1.74 -25.62
N THR A 259 -18.23 2.62 -26.57
CA THR A 259 -18.63 2.52 -27.99
C THR A 259 -17.37 2.57 -28.83
#